data_AF-A0A7W1IJ59-F1
#
_entry.id   AF-A0A7W1IJ59-F1
#
_cell.length_a   1.000
_cell.length_b   1.000
_cell.length_c   1.000
_cell.angle_alpha   90.00
_cell.angle_beta   90.00
_cell.angle_gamma   90.00
#
_symmetry.space_group_name_H-M   'P 1'
#
loop_
_entity.id
_entity.type
_entity.pdbx_description
1 polymer ?
#
loop_
_entity_poly.entity_id
_entity_poly.type
_entity_poly.pdbx_seq_one_letter_code
_entity_poly.pdbx_strand_id
1 'polypeptide(L)'
;MTDNITHVAPLTLGAIRDLITREEVASNHVLHLTANEALLSPLAQSVLSSNLANRYLLEHLEMRRESPSRLNNFLFRGLDQVNLIERSATEVCRTLFGAEYVDFRCLSGLHAMQTTFAALSQPGDTIMRISTKDGGHFLTEMICRTFGRESCVYAFRDICEIDLERTREVFEREQPTLLYIDAMNYLFPFPVRELKEICGDVPLVYDASHTLGLIAGGQFQDPLGEGADILQANTHKTFFGPQKGIILGKSRSLMERVSYTLSNGMVSSQHTASTLALFIALHEMHEEGREYASRVLENARYLANALSDRGVPLLAAERGFTRNHMFFVDARPLGAGPALAERLVRANISVNRVMAFEHIDALRIGVQELTRRGYTWDDLKLIADWIAGLLLGEVAPQRVAGEVATFVVDRQKVRYCGNSHGERPRTPQVPASASHNSPPRDNSPPRWVNIQLTRDYSPYDPGVVEGARALGRAAGIFEHQTDSAGNISFQVDKQVLVSASGSYIRDLATSDFVELTNFSGWTLQCRGAGPPSAECYMHYLMRTAVNAQYVVHNHYIPGEEINDLDVLVIPPKEYGSVELAEAVAEAAQRSQVIYVRRHGLVFWSASLDECRSLISNVAQVVRTI
;
A
#
# COMPACT_ATOMS: atom_id res chain seq x y z
N MET A 1 -40.21 10.38 10.36
CA MET A 1 -40.99 9.39 9.59
C MET A 1 -40.07 8.23 9.34
N THR A 2 -40.32 7.11 10.03
CA THR A 2 -39.66 5.83 9.83
C THR A 2 -40.21 5.23 8.54
N ASP A 3 -39.59 5.52 7.41
CA ASP A 3 -39.94 4.83 6.19
C ASP A 3 -39.44 3.39 6.26
N ASN A 4 -40.42 2.50 6.17
CA ASN A 4 -40.28 1.08 5.94
C ASN A 4 -39.12 0.81 4.98
N ILE A 5 -38.19 -0.06 5.39
CA ILE A 5 -37.30 -0.75 4.45
C ILE A 5 -38.21 -1.70 3.66
N THR A 6 -38.92 -1.15 2.68
CA THR A 6 -39.64 -1.91 1.67
C THR A 6 -38.63 -2.77 0.93
N HIS A 7 -38.90 -4.06 0.79
CA HIS A 7 -38.19 -4.92 -0.14
C HIS A 7 -38.14 -4.25 -1.52
N VAL A 8 -36.99 -3.64 -1.87
CA VAL A 8 -36.77 -3.07 -3.18
C VAL A 8 -36.55 -4.25 -4.13
N ALA A 9 -37.43 -4.43 -5.10
CA ALA A 9 -37.25 -5.46 -6.13
C ALA A 9 -35.91 -5.23 -6.87
N PRO A 10 -35.20 -6.30 -7.28
CA PRO A 10 -33.99 -6.15 -8.08
C PRO A 10 -34.25 -5.30 -9.33
N LEU A 11 -33.38 -4.31 -9.56
CA LEU A 11 -33.48 -3.43 -10.71
C LEU A 11 -33.13 -4.18 -12.01
N THR A 12 -33.77 -3.79 -13.12
CA THR A 12 -33.34 -4.23 -14.45
C THR A 12 -32.03 -3.54 -14.85
N LEU A 13 -31.27 -4.13 -15.78
CA LEU A 13 -30.05 -3.49 -16.32
C LEU A 13 -30.32 -2.13 -16.96
N GLY A 14 -31.52 -1.93 -17.53
CA GLY A 14 -31.96 -0.63 -18.04
C GLY A 14 -32.10 0.40 -16.91
N ALA A 15 -32.81 0.03 -15.84
CA ALA A 15 -32.98 0.90 -14.68
C ALA A 15 -31.65 1.26 -14.00
N ILE A 16 -30.72 0.30 -13.88
CA ILE A 16 -29.37 0.55 -13.34
C ILE A 16 -28.65 1.59 -14.19
N ARG A 17 -28.65 1.45 -15.52
CA ARG A 17 -28.03 2.41 -16.43
C ARG A 17 -28.64 3.80 -16.31
N ASP A 18 -29.96 3.89 -16.23
CA ASP A 18 -30.66 5.16 -16.11
C ASP A 18 -30.33 5.86 -14.79
N LEU A 19 -30.21 5.12 -13.68
CA LEU A 19 -29.80 5.67 -12.40
C LEU A 19 -28.35 6.17 -12.43
N ILE A 20 -27.42 5.42 -13.04
CA ILE A 20 -26.03 5.87 -13.21
C ILE A 20 -25.97 7.17 -14.02
N THR A 21 -26.65 7.23 -15.17
CA THR A 21 -26.69 8.43 -16.01
C THR A 21 -27.27 9.63 -15.24
N ARG A 22 -28.32 9.42 -14.44
CA ARG A 22 -28.90 10.49 -13.61
C ARG A 22 -27.95 10.99 -12.55
N GLU A 23 -27.19 10.10 -11.90
CA GLU A 23 -26.19 10.46 -10.90
C GLU A 23 -25.04 11.27 -11.53
N GLU A 24 -24.55 10.86 -12.70
CA GLU A 24 -23.53 11.60 -13.46
C GLU A 24 -24.02 13.00 -13.85
N VAL A 25 -25.24 13.12 -14.35
CA VAL A 25 -25.84 14.42 -14.70
C VAL A 25 -26.03 15.29 -13.46
N ALA A 26 -26.54 14.73 -12.36
CA ALA A 26 -26.71 15.46 -11.11
C ALA A 26 -25.36 15.97 -10.56
N SER A 27 -24.33 15.13 -10.57
CA SER A 27 -22.98 15.50 -10.14
C SER A 27 -22.41 16.67 -10.94
N ASN A 28 -22.71 16.76 -12.25
CA ASN A 28 -22.30 17.87 -13.10
C ASN A 28 -22.99 19.21 -12.80
N HIS A 29 -23.98 19.24 -11.90
CA HIS A 29 -24.65 20.45 -11.44
C HIS A 29 -24.23 20.86 -10.02
N VAL A 30 -23.37 20.08 -9.36
CA VAL A 30 -22.97 20.31 -7.96
C VAL A 30 -21.59 20.97 -7.90
N LEU A 31 -21.48 22.02 -7.10
CA LEU A 31 -20.22 22.62 -6.71
C LEU A 31 -19.61 21.81 -5.57
N HIS A 32 -18.62 20.96 -5.89
CA HIS A 32 -17.93 20.12 -4.92
C HIS A 32 -16.82 20.90 -4.19
N LEU A 33 -17.02 21.05 -2.88
CA LEU A 33 -16.11 21.71 -1.93
C LEU A 33 -15.75 20.78 -0.74
N THR A 34 -15.97 19.48 -0.91
CA THR A 34 -15.54 18.43 0.03
C THR A 34 -14.00 18.34 -0.01
N ALA A 35 -13.35 18.20 1.13
CA ALA A 35 -11.87 18.23 1.20
C ALA A 35 -11.20 16.88 0.84
N ASN A 36 -11.99 15.85 0.56
CA ASN A 36 -11.52 14.47 0.39
C ASN A 36 -11.77 13.91 -1.02
N GLU A 37 -12.05 14.77 -1.99
CA GLU A 37 -12.41 14.39 -3.37
C GLU A 37 -11.56 15.14 -4.39
N ALA A 38 -11.30 14.52 -5.53
CA ALA A 38 -10.57 15.12 -6.64
C ALA A 38 -10.92 14.45 -7.97
N LEU A 39 -10.54 15.09 -9.06
CA LEU A 39 -10.83 14.63 -10.40
C LEU A 39 -9.59 14.10 -11.10
N LEU A 40 -9.70 12.86 -11.57
CA LEU A 40 -8.78 12.28 -12.53
C LEU A 40 -8.79 13.06 -13.85
N SER A 41 -7.65 13.11 -14.54
CA SER A 41 -7.61 13.58 -15.92
C SER A 41 -8.38 12.65 -16.87
N PRO A 42 -8.79 13.11 -18.06
CA PRO A 42 -9.40 12.24 -19.07
C PRO A 42 -8.53 11.03 -19.43
N LEU A 43 -7.19 11.19 -19.46
CA LEU A 43 -6.27 10.10 -19.73
C LEU A 43 -6.30 9.06 -18.60
N ALA A 44 -6.19 9.48 -17.34
CA ALA A 44 -6.25 8.57 -16.20
C ALA A 44 -7.63 7.87 -16.09
N GLN A 45 -8.73 8.58 -16.35
CA GLN A 45 -10.08 8.01 -16.39
C GLN A 45 -10.21 6.95 -17.49
N SER A 46 -9.65 7.19 -18.68
CA SER A 46 -9.80 6.25 -19.81
C SER A 46 -9.19 4.87 -19.55
N VAL A 47 -8.19 4.77 -18.67
CA VAL A 47 -7.55 3.50 -18.35
C VAL A 47 -8.43 2.64 -17.44
N LEU A 48 -9.30 3.26 -16.62
CA LEU A 48 -10.22 2.55 -15.72
C LEU A 48 -11.20 1.65 -16.48
N SER A 49 -11.58 2.02 -17.71
CA SER A 49 -12.46 1.24 -18.58
C SER A 49 -11.72 0.37 -19.60
N SER A 50 -10.39 0.30 -19.54
CA SER A 50 -9.58 -0.46 -20.49
C SER A 50 -9.59 -1.97 -20.21
N ASN A 51 -9.17 -2.78 -21.19
CA ASN A 51 -8.99 -4.22 -21.02
C ASN A 51 -7.97 -4.61 -19.94
N LEU A 52 -7.13 -3.65 -19.51
CA LEU A 52 -6.15 -3.84 -18.43
C LEU A 52 -6.83 -3.92 -17.05
N ALA A 53 -8.05 -3.39 -16.90
CA ALA A 53 -8.84 -3.56 -15.67
C ALA A 53 -9.10 -5.03 -15.32
N ASN A 54 -9.14 -5.90 -16.34
CA ASN A 54 -9.36 -7.34 -16.21
C ASN A 54 -8.07 -8.16 -16.05
N ARG A 55 -6.91 -7.51 -15.91
CA ARG A 55 -5.60 -8.20 -15.80
C ARG A 55 -5.10 -8.19 -14.36
N TYR A 56 -4.55 -9.32 -13.93
CA TYR A 56 -3.89 -9.44 -12.65
C TYR A 56 -2.52 -8.76 -12.66
N LEU A 57 -2.21 -8.07 -11.57
CA LEU A 57 -0.90 -7.52 -11.28
C LEU A 57 -0.65 -7.75 -9.79
N LEU A 58 0.20 -8.73 -9.46
CA LEU A 58 0.42 -9.16 -8.07
C LEU A 58 1.68 -8.52 -7.48
N GLU A 59 2.72 -8.45 -8.29
CA GLU A 59 4.09 -8.25 -7.83
C GLU A 59 4.41 -6.78 -7.59
N HIS A 60 5.31 -6.51 -6.64
CA HIS A 60 6.02 -5.23 -6.57
C HIS A 60 7.10 -5.16 -7.65
N LEU A 61 7.43 -3.97 -8.17
CA LEU A 61 8.42 -3.77 -9.22
C LEU A 61 9.76 -4.49 -8.99
N GLU A 62 10.26 -4.53 -7.76
CA GLU A 62 11.53 -5.18 -7.41
C GLU A 62 11.43 -6.71 -7.43
N MET A 63 10.23 -7.28 -7.25
CA MET A 63 9.97 -8.72 -7.39
C MET A 63 9.97 -9.16 -8.86
N ARG A 64 9.68 -8.25 -9.81
CA ARG A 64 9.50 -8.57 -11.24
C ARG A 64 10.79 -8.75 -12.04
N ARG A 65 11.97 -8.48 -11.46
CA ARG A 65 13.24 -8.44 -12.21
C ARG A 65 13.97 -9.77 -12.33
N GLU A 66 13.76 -10.71 -11.42
CA GLU A 66 14.66 -11.88 -11.29
C GLU A 66 13.93 -13.22 -11.15
N SER A 67 12.59 -13.23 -11.22
CA SER A 67 11.82 -14.47 -11.15
C SER A 67 10.50 -14.34 -11.93
N PRO A 68 10.28 -14.98 -13.09
CA PRO A 68 8.95 -15.27 -13.66
C PRO A 68 8.09 -16.15 -12.76
N SER A 69 8.69 -16.67 -11.68
CA SER A 69 8.03 -17.42 -10.67
C SER A 69 7.65 -16.46 -9.52
N ARG A 70 6.37 -16.16 -9.35
CA ARG A 70 5.56 -16.64 -8.20
C ARG A 70 5.31 -15.62 -7.08
N LEU A 71 4.03 -15.37 -6.84
CA LEU A 71 3.45 -15.77 -5.55
C LEU A 71 2.99 -17.24 -5.71
N ASN A 72 3.35 -18.14 -4.80
CA ASN A 72 2.76 -19.49 -4.65
C ASN A 72 2.53 -20.32 -5.94
N ASN A 73 3.54 -20.50 -6.79
CA ASN A 73 3.44 -21.28 -8.06
C ASN A 73 2.59 -20.68 -9.19
N PHE A 74 2.03 -19.47 -9.04
CA PHE A 74 1.25 -18.85 -10.11
C PHE A 74 2.13 -18.16 -11.17
N LEU A 75 2.08 -18.67 -12.40
CA LEU A 75 2.68 -18.06 -13.59
C LEU A 75 1.61 -17.24 -14.34
N PHE A 76 1.69 -15.92 -14.27
CA PHE A 76 0.87 -15.02 -15.08
C PHE A 76 1.68 -14.50 -16.27
N ARG A 77 0.99 -14.14 -17.36
CA ARG A 77 1.61 -13.36 -18.44
C ARG A 77 2.07 -12.02 -17.85
N GLY A 78 3.37 -11.74 -17.93
CA GLY A 78 3.94 -10.45 -17.55
C GLY A 78 3.34 -9.28 -18.33
N LEU A 79 3.22 -8.12 -17.69
CA LEU A 79 2.78 -6.88 -18.29
C LEU A 79 3.97 -5.94 -18.50
N ASP A 80 4.86 -6.27 -19.45
CA ASP A 80 6.16 -5.58 -19.62
C ASP A 80 6.04 -4.07 -19.82
N GLN A 81 5.01 -3.62 -20.54
CA GLN A 81 4.74 -2.20 -20.74
C GLN A 81 4.29 -1.52 -19.44
N VAL A 82 3.49 -2.22 -18.61
CA VAL A 82 3.12 -1.74 -17.27
C VAL A 82 4.34 -1.69 -16.36
N ASN A 83 5.26 -2.65 -16.47
CA ASN A 83 6.53 -2.63 -15.74
C ASN A 83 7.36 -1.39 -16.08
N LEU A 84 7.43 -1.00 -17.35
CA LEU A 84 8.16 0.21 -17.77
C LEU A 84 7.52 1.47 -17.17
N ILE A 85 6.19 1.57 -17.22
CA ILE A 85 5.45 2.71 -16.63
C ILE A 85 5.67 2.75 -15.11
N GLU A 86 5.63 1.60 -14.43
CA GLU A 86 5.87 1.51 -12.98
C GLU A 86 7.28 1.95 -12.60
N ARG A 87 8.32 1.59 -13.38
CA ARG A 87 9.69 2.11 -13.18
C ARG A 87 9.74 3.61 -13.25
N SER A 88 9.09 4.19 -14.26
CA SER A 88 9.03 5.63 -14.44
C SER A 88 8.28 6.30 -13.28
N ALA A 89 7.15 5.72 -12.87
CA ALA A 89 6.37 6.20 -11.73
C ALA A 89 7.15 6.12 -10.41
N THR A 90 7.96 5.08 -10.19
CA THR A 90 8.87 4.99 -9.04
C THR A 90 9.87 6.14 -9.07
N GLU A 91 10.49 6.43 -10.21
CA GLU A 91 11.47 7.53 -10.32
C GLU A 91 10.83 8.91 -10.13
N VAL A 92 9.61 9.09 -10.63
CA VAL A 92 8.79 10.27 -10.35
C VAL A 92 8.54 10.42 -8.85
N CYS A 93 8.16 9.35 -8.14
CA CYS A 93 8.01 9.39 -6.68
C CYS A 93 9.31 9.74 -5.97
N ARG A 94 10.47 9.23 -6.42
CA ARG A 94 11.77 9.61 -5.85
C ARG A 94 12.01 11.11 -5.97
N THR A 95 11.70 11.67 -7.14
CA THR A 95 11.87 13.10 -7.39
C THR A 95 10.89 13.97 -6.59
N LEU A 96 9.62 13.55 -6.50
CA LEU A 96 8.56 14.32 -5.85
C LEU A 96 8.64 14.29 -4.32
N PHE A 97 9.10 13.19 -3.74
CA PHE A 97 9.00 12.95 -2.29
C PHE A 97 10.36 12.68 -1.61
N GLY A 98 11.45 12.56 -2.37
CA GLY A 98 12.75 12.17 -1.81
C GLY A 98 12.76 10.74 -1.23
N ALA A 99 11.83 9.88 -1.67
CA ALA A 99 11.75 8.48 -1.25
C ALA A 99 12.71 7.61 -2.06
N GLU A 100 13.29 6.58 -1.43
CA GLU A 100 14.13 5.60 -2.13
C GLU A 100 13.31 4.38 -2.60
N TYR A 101 12.30 4.02 -1.82
CA TYR A 101 11.43 2.87 -2.01
C TYR A 101 9.96 3.29 -2.03
N VAL A 102 9.18 2.61 -2.88
CA VAL A 102 7.79 2.97 -3.18
C VAL A 102 6.98 1.70 -3.35
N ASP A 103 5.84 1.58 -2.65
CA ASP A 103 4.87 0.51 -2.84
C ASP A 103 3.51 1.07 -3.25
N PHE A 104 3.03 0.64 -4.42
CA PHE A 104 1.77 1.09 -5.04
C PHE A 104 0.60 0.13 -4.82
N ARG A 105 0.81 -0.97 -4.10
CA ARG A 105 -0.15 -2.08 -4.06
C ARG A 105 -1.31 -1.85 -3.10
N CYS A 106 -1.19 -0.91 -2.15
CA CYS A 106 -2.27 -0.58 -1.22
C CYS A 106 -3.53 -0.10 -1.95
N LEU A 107 -4.66 -0.71 -1.65
CA LEU A 107 -5.94 -0.43 -2.33
C LEU A 107 -6.61 0.88 -1.87
N SER A 108 -6.22 1.41 -0.70
CA SER A 108 -6.68 2.68 -0.13
C SER A 108 -5.68 3.15 0.93
N GLY A 109 -5.84 4.37 1.45
CA GLY A 109 -5.03 4.84 2.59
C GLY A 109 -5.32 4.06 3.89
N LEU A 110 -6.55 3.59 4.11
CA LEU A 110 -6.84 2.71 5.26
C LEU A 110 -6.13 1.36 5.11
N HIS A 111 -6.05 0.82 3.89
CA HIS A 111 -5.25 -0.38 3.64
C HIS A 111 -3.75 -0.11 3.89
N ALA A 112 -3.25 1.08 3.54
CA ALA A 112 -1.88 1.48 3.88
C ALA A 112 -1.66 1.53 5.41
N MET A 113 -2.56 2.17 6.16
CA MET A 113 -2.56 2.18 7.63
C MET A 113 -2.52 0.77 8.23
N GLN A 114 -3.45 -0.09 7.83
CA GLN A 114 -3.51 -1.48 8.29
C GLN A 114 -2.22 -2.25 7.99
N THR A 115 -1.63 -2.01 6.81
CA THR A 115 -0.37 -2.62 6.40
C THR A 115 0.78 -2.16 7.30
N THR A 116 0.93 -0.85 7.52
CA THR A 116 1.99 -0.32 8.39
C THR A 116 1.84 -0.79 9.82
N PHE A 117 0.62 -0.85 10.35
CA PHE A 117 0.37 -1.37 11.71
C PHE A 117 0.71 -2.85 11.80
N ALA A 118 0.32 -3.65 10.81
CA ALA A 118 0.65 -5.08 10.74
C ALA A 118 2.17 -5.33 10.62
N ALA A 119 2.89 -4.49 9.89
CA ALA A 119 4.32 -4.65 9.62
C ALA A 119 5.22 -4.13 10.77
N LEU A 120 4.77 -3.09 11.47
CA LEU A 120 5.60 -2.31 12.39
C LEU A 120 5.21 -2.39 13.86
N SER A 121 4.12 -3.08 14.19
CA SER A 121 3.69 -3.30 15.58
C SER A 121 3.16 -4.72 15.76
N GLN A 122 3.08 -5.17 17.01
CA GLN A 122 2.48 -6.44 17.41
C GLN A 122 1.24 -6.22 18.30
N PRO A 123 0.36 -7.22 18.46
CA PRO A 123 -0.67 -7.16 19.50
C PRO A 123 -0.06 -6.92 20.88
N GLY A 124 -0.63 -5.98 21.64
CA GLY A 124 -0.12 -5.51 22.93
C GLY A 124 0.76 -4.26 22.84
N ASP A 125 1.27 -3.91 21.67
CA ASP A 125 2.02 -2.67 21.48
C ASP A 125 1.15 -1.43 21.63
N THR A 126 1.78 -0.30 22.00
CA THR A 126 1.14 1.01 22.06
C THR A 126 1.50 1.85 20.84
N ILE A 127 0.49 2.40 20.15
CA ILE A 127 0.67 3.33 19.03
C ILE A 127 0.34 4.76 19.50
N MET A 128 1.28 5.70 19.31
CA MET A 128 1.03 7.12 19.55
C MET A 128 0.40 7.75 18.32
N ARG A 129 -0.81 8.32 18.47
CA ARG A 129 -1.61 8.88 17.37
C ARG A 129 -2.14 10.28 17.66
N ILE A 130 -2.61 10.98 16.64
CA ILE A 130 -3.40 12.21 16.85
C ILE A 130 -4.80 11.81 17.32
N SER A 131 -5.33 12.53 18.30
CA SER A 131 -6.68 12.27 18.79
C SER A 131 -7.76 12.83 17.86
N THR A 132 -8.92 12.18 17.77
CA THR A 132 -10.03 12.67 16.93
C THR A 132 -10.47 14.08 17.35
N LYS A 133 -10.44 14.39 18.66
CA LYS A 133 -10.76 15.75 19.15
C LYS A 133 -9.72 16.77 18.69
N ASP A 134 -8.47 16.37 18.44
CA ASP A 134 -7.39 17.24 17.97
C ASP A 134 -7.25 17.22 16.43
N GLY A 135 -8.19 16.55 15.74
CA GLY A 135 -8.25 16.50 14.28
C GLY A 135 -7.72 15.22 13.64
N GLY A 136 -7.38 14.22 14.45
CA GLY A 136 -6.98 12.88 14.01
C GLY A 136 -8.08 12.16 13.23
N HIS A 137 -7.68 11.17 12.43
CA HIS A 137 -8.64 10.35 11.68
C HIS A 137 -9.46 9.44 12.62
N PHE A 138 -10.79 9.46 12.48
CA PHE A 138 -11.71 8.82 13.43
C PHE A 138 -11.60 7.28 13.49
N LEU A 139 -11.05 6.65 12.45
CA LEU A 139 -10.83 5.19 12.43
C LEU A 139 -9.52 4.74 13.05
N THR A 140 -8.55 5.62 13.30
CA THR A 140 -7.19 5.20 13.71
C THR A 140 -7.21 4.44 15.03
N GLU A 141 -7.95 4.93 16.03
CA GLU A 141 -8.13 4.23 17.31
C GLU A 141 -8.86 2.90 17.14
N MET A 142 -9.90 2.86 16.31
CA MET A 142 -10.64 1.63 16.04
C MET A 142 -9.73 0.58 15.40
N ILE A 143 -8.88 0.98 14.45
CA ILE A 143 -7.93 0.09 13.78
C ILE A 143 -6.86 -0.40 14.75
N CYS A 144 -6.35 0.46 15.64
CA CYS A 144 -5.44 0.01 16.73
C CYS A 144 -6.08 -1.16 17.49
N ARG A 145 -7.32 -0.97 17.98
CA ARG A 145 -8.06 -1.98 18.74
C ARG A 145 -8.38 -3.24 17.92
N THR A 146 -8.76 -3.10 16.64
CA THR A 146 -9.01 -4.24 15.75
C THR A 146 -7.77 -5.10 15.57
N PHE A 147 -6.60 -4.47 15.56
CA PHE A 147 -5.32 -5.16 15.52
C PHE A 147 -4.85 -5.59 16.92
N GLY A 148 -5.58 -5.31 18.00
CA GLY A 148 -5.16 -5.64 19.37
C GLY A 148 -3.97 -4.82 19.87
N ARG A 149 -3.83 -3.58 19.39
CA ARG A 149 -2.87 -2.58 19.86
C ARG A 149 -3.56 -1.61 20.81
N GLU A 150 -2.83 -1.15 21.81
CA GLU A 150 -3.22 -0.01 22.63
C GLU A 150 -2.87 1.30 21.88
N SER A 151 -3.43 2.43 22.34
CA SER A 151 -3.09 3.72 21.76
C SER A 151 -2.96 4.81 22.81
N CYS A 152 -1.91 5.63 22.68
CA CYS A 152 -1.77 6.90 23.38
C CYS A 152 -1.86 8.06 22.38
N VAL A 153 -1.87 9.31 22.86
CA VAL A 153 -2.11 10.48 22.01
C VAL A 153 -1.04 11.54 22.14
N TYR A 154 -0.71 12.21 21.03
CA TYR A 154 0.03 13.46 21.06
C TYR A 154 -0.74 14.50 21.89
N ALA A 155 -0.01 15.32 22.65
CA ALA A 155 -0.61 16.43 23.39
C ALA A 155 -0.73 17.65 22.48
N PHE A 156 -1.83 18.39 22.60
CA PHE A 156 -2.06 19.65 21.89
C PHE A 156 -2.26 20.77 22.89
N ARG A 157 -1.75 21.95 22.58
CA ARG A 157 -1.97 23.19 23.36
C ARG A 157 -3.01 24.10 22.73
N ASP A 158 -3.22 23.97 21.43
CA ASP A 158 -4.21 24.72 20.66
C ASP A 158 -4.54 23.97 19.34
N ILE A 159 -5.44 24.53 18.53
CA ILE A 159 -5.84 24.05 17.20
C ILE A 159 -4.60 23.76 16.35
N CYS A 160 -4.42 22.48 16.00
CA CYS A 160 -3.31 22.00 15.18
C CYS A 160 -1.91 22.34 15.73
N GLU A 161 -1.77 22.64 17.03
CA GLU A 161 -0.48 22.95 17.65
C GLU A 161 -0.12 21.89 18.69
N ILE A 162 0.79 21.00 18.30
CA ILE A 162 1.32 19.94 19.17
C ILE A 162 2.13 20.59 20.29
N ASP A 163 1.84 20.18 21.52
CA ASP A 163 2.64 20.49 22.69
C ASP A 163 3.77 19.47 22.81
N LEU A 164 4.97 19.84 22.32
CA LEU A 164 6.12 18.95 22.28
C LEU A 164 6.57 18.47 23.67
N GLU A 165 6.49 19.32 24.69
CA GLU A 165 6.93 18.96 26.04
C GLU A 165 5.98 17.94 26.67
N ARG A 166 4.67 18.21 26.61
CA ARG A 166 3.67 17.24 27.10
C ARG A 166 3.66 15.97 26.26
N THR A 167 3.94 16.07 24.96
CA THR A 167 4.08 14.90 24.10
C THR A 167 5.26 14.05 24.53
N ARG A 168 6.41 14.66 24.89
CA ARG A 168 7.56 13.95 25.46
C ARG A 168 7.19 13.22 26.75
N GLU A 169 6.47 13.88 27.66
CA GLU A 169 5.99 13.25 28.90
C GLU A 169 5.07 12.04 28.63
N VAL A 170 4.19 12.12 27.63
CA VAL A 170 3.35 10.98 27.21
C VAL A 170 4.21 9.89 26.58
N PHE A 171 5.15 10.23 25.70
CA PHE A 171 6.02 9.26 25.04
C PHE A 171 6.85 8.48 26.06
N GLU A 172 7.48 9.16 27.02
CA GLU A 172 8.29 8.55 28.07
C GLU A 172 7.47 7.65 29.00
N ARG A 173 6.21 8.03 29.28
CA ARG A 173 5.33 7.24 30.15
C ARG A 173 4.75 6.01 29.46
N GLU A 174 4.27 6.17 28.24
CA GLU A 174 3.50 5.14 27.51
C GLU A 174 4.39 4.22 26.67
N GLN A 175 5.63 4.62 26.38
CA GLN A 175 6.62 3.85 25.61
C GLN A 175 6.05 3.27 24.30
N PRO A 176 5.51 4.11 23.40
CA PRO A 176 4.89 3.62 22.17
C PRO A 176 5.95 3.01 21.23
N THR A 177 5.58 1.95 20.51
CA THR A 177 6.45 1.28 19.54
C THR A 177 6.29 1.82 18.12
N LEU A 178 5.31 2.72 17.92
CA LEU A 178 5.04 3.37 16.65
C LEU A 178 4.44 4.77 16.87
N LEU A 179 5.01 5.77 16.20
CA LEU A 179 4.42 7.09 16.07
C LEU A 179 3.65 7.19 14.76
N TYR A 180 2.40 7.62 14.84
CA TYR A 180 1.50 7.70 13.69
C TYR A 180 0.84 9.07 13.58
N ILE A 181 1.31 9.89 12.63
CA ILE A 181 0.77 11.22 12.35
C ILE A 181 -0.27 11.08 11.24
N ASP A 182 -1.55 11.07 11.61
CA ASP A 182 -2.67 11.07 10.66
C ASP A 182 -3.76 12.03 11.14
N ALA A 183 -3.96 13.09 10.37
CA ALA A 183 -4.96 14.11 10.64
C ALA A 183 -5.92 14.24 9.46
N MET A 184 -7.22 14.11 9.75
CA MET A 184 -8.28 14.43 8.80
C MET A 184 -8.66 15.91 8.85
N ASN A 185 -8.48 16.56 10.00
CA ASN A 185 -8.79 17.96 10.22
C ASN A 185 -7.55 18.68 10.73
N TYR A 186 -6.88 19.44 9.87
CA TYR A 186 -5.75 20.25 10.26
C TYR A 186 -5.46 21.37 9.25
N LEU A 187 -4.87 22.45 9.74
CA LEU A 187 -4.69 23.70 8.99
C LEU A 187 -3.22 24.01 8.70
N PHE A 188 -2.29 23.42 9.46
CA PHE A 188 -0.89 23.81 9.49
C PHE A 188 0.04 22.59 9.53
N PRO A 189 1.29 22.73 9.08
CA PRO A 189 2.31 21.69 9.21
C PRO A 189 2.52 21.18 10.64
N PHE A 190 2.91 19.91 10.77
CA PHE A 190 3.30 19.27 12.02
C PHE A 190 4.82 19.38 12.26
N PRO A 191 5.28 19.46 13.53
CA PRO A 191 6.69 19.55 13.90
C PRO A 191 7.39 18.17 13.81
N VAL A 192 7.57 17.64 12.61
CA VAL A 192 8.07 16.27 12.39
C VAL A 192 9.51 16.09 12.87
N ARG A 193 10.37 17.11 12.72
CA ARG A 193 11.77 17.06 13.18
C ARG A 193 11.85 16.89 14.69
N GLU A 194 11.09 17.71 15.40
CA GLU A 194 11.05 17.73 16.86
C GLU A 194 10.41 16.46 17.40
N LEU A 195 9.39 15.91 16.71
CA LEU A 195 8.82 14.60 17.06
C LEU A 195 9.81 13.45 16.84
N LYS A 196 10.61 13.50 15.77
CA LYS A 196 11.66 12.51 15.52
C LYS A 196 12.75 12.56 16.60
N GLU A 197 13.12 13.75 17.07
CA GLU A 197 14.02 13.91 18.21
C GLU A 197 13.46 13.32 19.51
N ILE A 198 12.13 13.36 19.71
CA ILE A 198 11.46 12.73 20.86
C ILE A 198 11.50 11.20 20.73
N CYS A 199 11.20 10.65 19.55
CA CYS A 199 10.98 9.22 19.40
C CYS A 199 12.23 8.38 19.11
N GLY A 200 13.34 9.02 18.68
CA GLY A 200 14.59 8.33 18.36
C GLY A 200 14.39 7.26 17.28
N ASP A 201 14.74 6.02 17.61
CA ASP A 201 14.67 4.87 16.69
C ASP A 201 13.26 4.30 16.53
N VAL A 202 12.28 4.74 17.33
CA VAL A 202 10.88 4.35 17.15
C VAL A 202 10.39 4.86 15.78
N PRO A 203 9.82 3.98 14.92
CA PRO A 203 9.36 4.40 13.60
C PRO A 203 8.28 5.49 13.69
N LEU A 204 8.43 6.50 12.84
CA LEU A 204 7.45 7.58 12.64
C LEU A 204 6.85 7.46 11.24
N VAL A 205 5.55 7.18 11.19
CA VAL A 205 4.76 7.11 9.96
C VAL A 205 3.94 8.39 9.83
N TYR A 206 4.08 9.08 8.70
CA TYR A 206 3.32 10.27 8.34
C TYR A 206 2.28 9.94 7.28
N ASP A 207 0.98 10.06 7.61
CA ASP A 207 -0.12 9.95 6.67
C ASP A 207 -0.40 11.30 5.99
N ALA A 208 0.09 11.43 4.77
CA ALA A 208 -0.06 12.59 3.91
C ALA A 208 -1.37 12.58 3.10
N SER A 209 -2.38 11.76 3.40
CA SER A 209 -3.58 11.61 2.56
C SER A 209 -4.18 12.94 2.10
N HIS A 210 -4.31 13.92 2.99
CA HIS A 210 -4.87 15.24 2.67
C HIS A 210 -3.87 16.19 2.01
N THR A 211 -2.56 15.99 2.18
CA THR A 211 -1.51 16.92 1.74
C THR A 211 -0.57 16.34 0.69
N LEU A 212 -0.75 15.11 0.23
CA LEU A 212 0.15 14.42 -0.69
C LEU A 212 0.40 15.24 -1.97
N GLY A 213 -0.62 15.88 -2.54
CA GLY A 213 -0.45 16.74 -3.71
C GLY A 213 0.28 18.05 -3.40
N LEU A 214 0.12 18.59 -2.19
CA LEU A 214 0.83 19.80 -1.75
C LEU A 214 2.30 19.52 -1.46
N ILE A 215 2.60 18.35 -0.87
CA ILE A 215 3.96 17.85 -0.64
C ILE A 215 4.63 17.58 -1.98
N ALA A 216 3.96 16.88 -2.90
CA ALA A 216 4.49 16.61 -4.25
C ALA A 216 4.83 17.91 -5.00
N GLY A 217 4.00 18.96 -4.88
CA GLY A 217 4.29 20.28 -5.46
C GLY A 217 5.34 21.11 -4.72
N GLY A 218 5.91 20.61 -3.62
CA GLY A 218 6.88 21.33 -2.80
C GLY A 218 6.31 22.59 -2.13
N GLN A 219 5.01 22.63 -1.85
CA GLN A 219 4.31 23.78 -1.25
C GLN A 219 3.85 23.52 0.20
N PHE A 220 4.13 22.34 0.73
CA PHE A 220 3.88 21.96 2.13
C PHE A 220 5.20 21.50 2.78
N GLN A 221 5.14 21.00 4.01
CA GLN A 221 6.31 20.43 4.69
C GLN A 221 6.87 19.22 3.92
N ASP A 222 8.11 18.82 4.22
CA ASP A 222 8.77 17.63 3.65
C ASP A 222 8.92 16.56 4.73
N PRO A 223 7.92 15.70 4.98
CA PRO A 223 7.96 14.79 6.13
C PRO A 223 9.14 13.82 6.09
N LEU A 224 9.48 13.28 4.92
CA LEU A 224 10.62 12.36 4.78
C LEU A 224 11.96 13.09 4.94
N GLY A 225 12.08 14.34 4.47
CA GLY A 225 13.24 15.19 4.73
C GLY A 225 13.34 15.70 6.17
N GLU A 226 12.21 15.74 6.88
CA GLU A 226 12.09 16.16 8.27
C GLU A 226 12.27 15.02 9.27
N GLY A 227 12.37 13.77 8.81
CA GLY A 227 12.73 12.63 9.66
C GLY A 227 11.64 11.58 9.84
N ALA A 228 10.50 11.68 9.15
CA ALA A 228 9.56 10.57 9.07
C ALA A 228 10.22 9.37 8.35
N ASP A 229 10.02 8.18 8.90
CA ASP A 229 10.59 6.95 8.36
C ASP A 229 9.76 6.43 7.17
N ILE A 230 8.44 6.65 7.23
CA ILE A 230 7.48 6.32 6.17
C ILE A 230 6.56 7.51 5.91
N LEU A 231 6.30 7.79 4.64
CA LEU A 231 5.20 8.61 4.17
C LEU A 231 4.19 7.71 3.47
N GLN A 232 2.94 7.74 3.91
CA GLN A 232 1.86 7.04 3.22
C GLN A 232 0.68 7.95 2.97
N ALA A 233 -0.20 7.59 2.04
CA ALA A 233 -1.34 8.44 1.71
C ALA A 233 -2.41 7.73 0.89
N ASN A 234 -3.64 8.24 0.99
CA ASN A 234 -4.62 8.18 -0.09
C ASN A 234 -4.16 9.04 -1.28
N THR A 235 -4.45 8.58 -2.49
CA THR A 235 -4.00 9.25 -3.73
C THR A 235 -5.09 10.01 -4.48
N HIS A 236 -6.20 10.39 -3.83
CA HIS A 236 -7.40 10.97 -4.46
C HIS A 236 -8.00 12.16 -3.68
N LYS A 237 -7.13 12.95 -3.03
CA LYS A 237 -7.52 14.19 -2.31
C LYS A 237 -6.81 15.38 -2.94
N THR A 238 -5.85 16.02 -2.29
CA THR A 238 -5.01 17.02 -2.99
C THR A 238 -4.15 16.38 -4.08
N PHE A 239 -3.76 15.12 -3.90
CA PHE A 239 -3.22 14.35 -5.02
C PHE A 239 -4.40 13.88 -5.90
N PHE A 240 -4.43 14.30 -7.16
CA PHE A 240 -5.54 14.07 -8.10
C PHE A 240 -5.44 12.71 -8.83
N GLY A 241 -5.04 11.67 -8.11
CA GLY A 241 -5.00 10.30 -8.59
C GLY A 241 -6.28 9.51 -8.27
N PRO A 242 -6.29 8.20 -8.54
CA PRO A 242 -7.46 7.35 -8.36
C PRO A 242 -7.63 6.94 -6.89
N GLN A 243 -8.75 6.30 -6.56
CA GLN A 243 -8.92 5.69 -5.24
C GLN A 243 -7.93 4.54 -5.03
N LYS A 244 -6.82 4.85 -4.36
CA LYS A 244 -5.63 4.01 -4.13
C LYS A 244 -4.87 4.51 -2.90
N GLY A 245 -4.04 3.64 -2.33
CA GLY A 245 -3.03 4.00 -1.33
C GLY A 245 -1.62 3.94 -1.91
N ILE A 246 -0.68 4.63 -1.28
CA ILE A 246 0.76 4.57 -1.57
C ILE A 246 1.55 4.55 -0.26
N ILE A 247 2.65 3.82 -0.21
CA ILE A 247 3.61 3.82 0.89
C ILE A 247 5.01 4.11 0.33
N LEU A 248 5.69 5.08 0.93
CA LEU A 248 7.01 5.59 0.55
C LEU A 248 7.94 5.56 1.76
N GLY A 249 9.22 5.31 1.52
CA GLY A 249 10.23 5.39 2.58
C GLY A 249 11.65 5.51 2.05
N LYS A 250 12.56 5.90 2.94
CA LYS A 250 14.01 5.95 2.64
C LYS A 250 14.73 4.68 3.08
N SER A 251 14.32 4.07 4.19
CA SER A 251 14.96 2.85 4.71
C SER A 251 14.53 1.61 3.91
N ARG A 252 15.53 0.90 3.37
CA ARG A 252 15.33 -0.37 2.64
C ARG A 252 14.76 -1.45 3.54
N SER A 253 15.36 -1.67 4.71
CA SER A 253 14.96 -2.73 5.64
C SER A 253 13.52 -2.53 6.13
N LEU A 254 13.15 -1.28 6.45
CA LEU A 254 11.79 -0.92 6.86
C LEU A 254 10.77 -1.17 5.74
N MET A 255 11.09 -0.74 4.52
CA MET A 255 10.19 -0.89 3.38
C MET A 255 10.07 -2.34 2.92
N GLU A 256 11.14 -3.15 3.02
CA GLU A 256 11.07 -4.60 2.76
C GLU A 256 10.14 -5.30 3.75
N ARG A 257 10.15 -4.94 5.05
CA ARG A 257 9.18 -5.46 6.03
C ARG A 257 7.74 -5.13 5.64
N VAL A 258 7.46 -3.88 5.26
CA VAL A 258 6.12 -3.45 4.82
C VAL A 258 5.68 -4.18 3.55
N SER A 259 6.55 -4.23 2.54
CA SER A 259 6.26 -4.91 1.27
C SER A 259 6.08 -6.42 1.44
N TYR A 260 6.79 -7.04 2.39
CA TYR A 260 6.62 -8.44 2.76
C TYR A 260 5.26 -8.69 3.41
N THR A 261 4.86 -7.87 4.39
CA THR A 261 3.51 -7.93 4.99
C THR A 261 2.41 -7.78 3.94
N LEU A 262 2.59 -6.89 2.95
CA LEU A 262 1.64 -6.76 1.84
C LEU A 262 1.46 -8.08 1.07
N SER A 263 2.59 -8.71 0.71
CA SER A 263 2.62 -9.96 -0.07
C SER A 263 2.01 -11.15 0.69
N ASN A 264 2.09 -11.16 2.03
CA ASN A 264 1.73 -12.33 2.85
C ASN A 264 0.33 -12.28 3.48
N GLY A 265 -0.56 -11.42 3.00
CA GLY A 265 -1.96 -11.48 3.47
C GLY A 265 -2.80 -10.23 3.29
N MET A 266 -2.22 -9.13 2.79
CA MET A 266 -2.96 -7.86 2.70
C MET A 266 -3.44 -7.57 1.27
N VAL A 267 -2.68 -7.97 0.24
CA VAL A 267 -3.06 -7.73 -1.15
C VAL A 267 -2.76 -8.95 -2.03
N SER A 268 -3.74 -9.31 -2.86
CA SER A 268 -3.52 -10.23 -3.98
C SER A 268 -3.18 -9.41 -5.23
N SER A 269 -4.17 -8.77 -5.84
CA SER A 269 -4.01 -7.91 -7.02
C SER A 269 -4.04 -6.44 -6.63
N GLN A 270 -3.12 -5.65 -7.16
CA GLN A 270 -3.11 -4.20 -6.94
C GLN A 270 -4.13 -3.43 -7.79
N HIS A 271 -5.08 -4.08 -8.46
CA HIS A 271 -6.06 -3.44 -9.37
C HIS A 271 -5.36 -2.64 -10.49
N THR A 272 -4.90 -3.37 -11.51
CA THR A 272 -4.04 -2.88 -12.61
C THR A 272 -4.47 -1.55 -13.21
N ALA A 273 -5.75 -1.39 -13.58
CA ALA A 273 -6.22 -0.14 -14.19
C ALA A 273 -6.14 1.05 -13.24
N SER A 274 -6.53 0.88 -11.97
CA SER A 274 -6.37 1.93 -10.96
C SER A 274 -4.89 2.20 -10.65
N THR A 275 -3.99 1.22 -10.76
CA THR A 275 -2.54 1.45 -10.59
C THR A 275 -2.00 2.28 -11.74
N LEU A 276 -2.39 1.97 -12.99
CA LEU A 276 -1.99 2.74 -14.15
C LEU A 276 -2.54 4.17 -14.11
N ALA A 277 -3.78 4.37 -13.67
CA ALA A 277 -4.33 5.70 -13.45
C ALA A 277 -3.53 6.50 -12.39
N LEU A 278 -3.01 5.84 -11.35
CA LEU A 278 -2.10 6.45 -10.37
C LEU A 278 -0.77 6.83 -11.03
N PHE A 279 -0.20 5.97 -11.87
CA PHE A 279 1.04 6.28 -12.59
C PHE A 279 0.88 7.47 -13.51
N ILE A 280 -0.25 7.59 -14.22
CA ILE A 280 -0.55 8.79 -15.03
C ILE A 280 -0.62 10.03 -14.14
N ALA A 281 -1.36 9.98 -13.04
CA ALA A 281 -1.48 11.11 -12.11
C ALA A 281 -0.14 11.52 -11.48
N LEU A 282 0.77 10.57 -11.24
CA LEU A 282 2.14 10.86 -10.79
C LEU A 282 2.92 11.67 -11.82
N HIS A 283 2.86 11.30 -13.10
CA HIS A 283 3.54 12.05 -14.15
C HIS A 283 2.92 13.45 -14.34
N GLU A 284 1.59 13.57 -14.27
CA GLU A 284 0.92 14.87 -14.28
C GLU A 284 1.33 15.76 -13.10
N MET A 285 1.46 15.18 -11.90
CA MET A 285 1.95 15.90 -10.71
C MET A 285 3.43 16.27 -10.85
N HIS A 286 4.24 15.44 -11.50
CA HIS A 286 5.63 15.75 -11.79
C HIS A 286 5.78 16.96 -12.70
N GLU A 287 4.94 17.07 -13.72
CA GLU A 287 5.02 18.16 -14.69
C GLU A 287 4.41 19.46 -14.17
N GLU A 288 3.22 19.40 -13.57
CA GLU A 288 2.41 20.60 -13.27
C GLU A 288 2.08 20.76 -11.77
N GLY A 289 2.57 19.85 -10.91
CA GLY A 289 2.20 19.79 -9.49
C GLY A 289 2.62 20.99 -8.65
N ARG A 290 3.75 21.64 -8.97
CA ARG A 290 4.21 22.84 -8.26
C ARG A 290 3.24 24.02 -8.43
N GLU A 291 2.83 24.28 -9.67
CA GLU A 291 1.86 25.34 -9.96
C GLU A 291 0.49 25.01 -9.34
N TYR A 292 0.02 23.77 -9.53
CA TYR A 292 -1.22 23.28 -8.94
C TYR A 292 -1.26 23.47 -7.42
N ALA A 293 -0.24 22.99 -6.70
CA ALA A 293 -0.18 23.07 -5.26
C ALA A 293 -0.15 24.52 -4.75
N SER A 294 0.58 25.42 -5.44
CA SER A 294 0.60 26.85 -5.09
C SER A 294 -0.80 27.44 -5.23
N ARG A 295 -1.46 27.15 -6.34
CA ARG A 295 -2.82 27.64 -6.61
C ARG A 295 -3.84 27.11 -5.61
N VAL A 296 -3.72 25.85 -5.18
CA VAL A 296 -4.61 25.28 -4.14
C VAL A 296 -4.50 26.08 -2.84
N LEU A 297 -3.29 26.39 -2.39
CA LEU A 297 -3.08 27.16 -1.16
C LEU A 297 -3.57 28.61 -1.28
N GLU A 298 -3.31 29.26 -2.42
CA GLU A 298 -3.80 30.60 -2.71
C GLU A 298 -5.33 30.65 -2.73
N ASN A 299 -5.97 29.70 -3.43
CA ASN A 299 -7.43 29.61 -3.52
C ASN A 299 -8.07 29.35 -2.16
N ALA A 300 -7.47 28.51 -1.31
CA ALA A 300 -7.98 28.21 0.02
C ALA A 300 -7.98 29.46 0.90
N ARG A 301 -6.86 30.21 0.90
CA ARG A 301 -6.76 31.48 1.63
C ARG A 301 -7.67 32.54 1.05
N TYR A 302 -7.75 32.67 -0.28
CA TYR A 302 -8.60 33.66 -0.92
C TYR A 302 -10.08 33.44 -0.57
N LEU A 303 -10.58 32.21 -0.71
CA LEU A 303 -11.96 31.89 -0.38
C LEU A 303 -12.25 32.07 1.12
N ALA A 304 -11.33 31.69 2.00
CA ALA A 304 -11.47 31.93 3.44
C ALA A 304 -11.55 33.44 3.77
N ASN A 305 -10.66 34.26 3.21
CA ASN A 305 -10.70 35.71 3.40
C ASN A 305 -12.00 36.32 2.87
N ALA A 306 -12.44 35.94 1.67
CA ALA A 306 -13.68 36.46 1.08
C ALA A 306 -14.93 36.12 1.93
N LEU A 307 -14.96 34.94 2.55
CA LEU A 307 -16.01 34.56 3.49
C LEU A 307 -15.91 35.35 4.80
N SER A 308 -14.71 35.54 5.33
CA SER A 308 -14.46 36.33 6.54
C SER A 308 -14.89 37.78 6.36
N ASP A 309 -14.57 38.38 5.21
CA ASP A 309 -14.95 39.76 4.86
C ASP A 309 -16.46 39.95 4.78
N ARG A 310 -17.20 38.87 4.45
CA ARG A 310 -18.67 38.82 4.49
C ARG A 310 -19.23 38.57 5.88
N GLY A 311 -18.39 38.38 6.90
CA GLY A 311 -18.81 38.14 8.28
C GLY A 311 -19.05 36.67 8.65
N VAL A 312 -18.62 35.71 7.82
CA VAL A 312 -18.71 34.28 8.15
C VAL A 312 -17.62 33.93 9.17
N PRO A 313 -17.97 33.33 10.34
CA PRO A 313 -16.98 32.96 11.34
C PRO A 313 -16.12 31.78 10.88
N LEU A 314 -14.81 31.99 10.84
CA LEU A 314 -13.82 30.99 10.44
C LEU A 314 -12.84 30.71 11.59
N LEU A 315 -12.36 29.47 11.66
CA LEU A 315 -11.34 29.10 12.64
C LEU A 315 -9.94 29.61 12.22
N ALA A 316 -9.07 29.82 13.22
CA ALA A 316 -7.66 30.20 13.06
C ALA A 316 -7.42 31.52 12.28
N ALA A 317 -8.31 32.51 12.42
CA ALA A 317 -8.21 33.79 11.74
C ALA A 317 -6.90 34.52 12.07
N GLU A 318 -6.48 34.47 13.33
CA GLU A 318 -5.25 35.05 13.86
C GLU A 318 -3.97 34.43 13.26
N ARG A 319 -4.08 33.24 12.66
CA ARG A 319 -2.99 32.51 11.97
C ARG A 319 -3.17 32.50 10.45
N GLY A 320 -4.05 33.34 9.91
CA GLY A 320 -4.31 33.46 8.47
C GLY A 320 -5.17 32.34 7.88
N PHE A 321 -6.05 31.76 8.70
CA PHE A 321 -7.02 30.70 8.41
C PHE A 321 -6.42 29.34 8.05
N THR A 322 -5.51 29.26 7.07
CA THR A 322 -4.97 27.99 6.60
C THR A 322 -3.64 28.10 5.86
N ARG A 323 -2.79 27.09 6.05
CA ARG A 323 -1.65 26.76 5.17
C ARG A 323 -1.88 25.45 4.42
N ASN A 324 -3.13 25.02 4.30
CA ASN A 324 -3.57 23.77 3.72
C ASN A 324 -4.60 24.00 2.59
N HIS A 325 -5.03 22.94 1.92
CA HIS A 325 -6.07 22.95 0.88
C HIS A 325 -7.51 23.18 1.40
N MET A 326 -7.66 23.25 2.73
CA MET A 326 -8.96 23.30 3.39
C MET A 326 -8.95 24.29 4.56
N PHE A 327 -10.15 24.76 4.93
CA PHE A 327 -10.39 25.61 6.08
C PHE A 327 -11.75 25.28 6.71
N PHE A 328 -12.05 25.88 7.87
CA PHE A 328 -13.23 25.54 8.67
C PHE A 328 -14.06 26.78 8.97
N VAL A 329 -15.35 26.71 8.65
CA VAL A 329 -16.36 27.64 9.14
C VAL A 329 -16.86 27.13 10.48
N ASP A 330 -16.83 27.98 11.51
CA ASP A 330 -17.42 27.67 12.81
C ASP A 330 -18.95 27.76 12.71
N ALA A 331 -19.65 26.64 12.82
CA ALA A 331 -21.10 26.63 12.67
C ALA A 331 -21.81 27.21 13.90
N ARG A 332 -21.18 27.21 15.08
CA ARG A 332 -21.83 27.52 16.36
C ARG A 332 -22.51 28.89 16.40
N PRO A 333 -21.92 29.97 15.85
CA PRO A 333 -22.58 31.29 15.80
C PRO A 333 -23.70 31.40 14.75
N LEU A 334 -23.74 30.46 13.79
CA LEU A 334 -24.65 30.49 12.63
C LEU A 334 -25.86 29.56 12.81
N GLY A 335 -25.80 28.61 13.75
CA GLY A 335 -26.85 27.64 14.03
C GLY A 335 -26.29 26.22 14.14
N ALA A 336 -27.08 25.23 13.73
CA ALA A 336 -26.67 23.83 13.78
C ALA A 336 -25.97 23.43 12.48
N GLY A 337 -24.77 22.85 12.57
CA GLY A 337 -24.00 22.37 11.42
C GLY A 337 -24.77 21.48 10.42
N PRO A 338 -25.63 20.51 10.83
CA PRO A 338 -26.33 19.67 9.87
C PRO A 338 -27.38 20.45 9.08
N ALA A 339 -28.08 21.41 9.72
CA ALA A 339 -29.04 22.26 9.02
C ALA A 339 -28.34 23.21 8.02
N LEU A 340 -27.16 23.72 8.37
CA LEU A 340 -26.35 24.55 7.47
C LEU A 340 -25.81 23.75 6.29
N ALA A 341 -25.30 22.53 6.52
CA ALA A 341 -24.86 21.64 5.46
C ALA A 341 -26.01 21.26 4.51
N GLU A 342 -27.17 20.89 5.04
CA GLU A 342 -28.37 20.60 4.24
C GLU A 342 -28.80 21.83 3.41
N ARG A 343 -28.69 23.03 3.99
CA ARG A 343 -28.99 24.28 3.29
C ARG A 343 -28.08 24.51 2.08
N LEU A 344 -26.78 24.23 2.20
CA LEU A 344 -25.82 24.29 1.10
C LEU A 344 -26.09 23.20 0.05
N VAL A 345 -26.37 21.97 0.47
CA VAL A 345 -26.69 20.86 -0.45
C VAL A 345 -27.94 21.17 -1.27
N ARG A 346 -28.98 21.76 -0.67
CA ARG A 346 -30.18 22.22 -1.38
C ARG A 346 -29.93 23.36 -2.38
N ALA A 347 -28.75 23.99 -2.29
CA ALA A 347 -28.27 25.00 -3.24
C ALA A 347 -27.25 24.42 -4.25
N ASN A 348 -27.13 23.09 -4.35
CA ASN A 348 -26.12 22.39 -5.17
C ASN A 348 -24.67 22.68 -4.74
N ILE A 349 -24.41 22.95 -3.45
CA ILE A 349 -23.07 23.14 -2.91
C ILE A 349 -22.77 22.03 -1.90
N SER A 350 -21.76 21.21 -2.17
CA SER A 350 -21.39 20.08 -1.33
C SER A 350 -20.18 20.40 -0.46
N VAL A 351 -20.32 20.31 0.86
CA VAL A 351 -19.25 20.50 1.85
C VAL A 351 -19.28 19.37 2.87
N ASN A 352 -18.20 19.15 3.62
CA ASN A 352 -18.22 18.22 4.73
C ASN A 352 -18.59 18.94 6.03
N ARG A 353 -19.54 18.40 6.80
CA ARG A 353 -19.68 18.75 8.22
C ARG A 353 -18.77 17.84 9.04
N VAL A 354 -18.06 18.41 10.01
CA VAL A 354 -17.20 17.66 10.94
C VAL A 354 -17.32 18.20 12.36
N MET A 355 -17.03 17.34 13.34
CA MET A 355 -16.65 17.79 14.68
C MET A 355 -15.12 17.87 14.71
N ALA A 356 -14.55 19.06 14.89
CA ALA A 356 -13.11 19.30 14.87
C ALA A 356 -12.65 20.01 16.16
N PHE A 357 -11.36 19.93 16.50
CA PHE A 357 -10.67 20.72 17.53
C PHE A 357 -11.49 20.97 18.81
N GLU A 358 -11.53 20.00 19.72
CA GLU A 358 -12.33 20.04 20.96
C GLU A 358 -13.84 20.14 20.72
N HIS A 359 -14.36 19.36 19.75
CA HIS A 359 -15.79 19.23 19.47
C HIS A 359 -16.48 20.50 18.95
N ILE A 360 -15.75 21.35 18.22
CA ILE A 360 -16.34 22.43 17.41
C ILE A 360 -17.13 21.80 16.25
N ASP A 361 -18.42 22.13 16.15
CA ASP A 361 -19.24 21.81 14.98
C ASP A 361 -18.85 22.76 13.83
N ALA A 362 -18.30 22.21 12.76
CA ALA A 362 -17.70 22.99 11.69
C ALA A 362 -18.11 22.48 10.31
N LEU A 363 -18.18 23.40 9.35
CA LEU A 363 -18.19 23.07 7.92
C LEU A 363 -16.75 23.14 7.40
N ARG A 364 -16.23 22.01 6.94
CA ARG A 364 -14.91 21.88 6.32
C ARG A 364 -15.03 22.05 4.81
N ILE A 365 -14.34 23.04 4.29
CA ILE A 365 -14.36 23.43 2.88
C ILE A 365 -12.97 23.18 2.28
N GLY A 366 -12.90 22.42 1.19
CA GLY A 366 -11.70 22.18 0.39
C GLY A 366 -11.81 22.79 -1.01
N VAL A 367 -10.67 23.20 -1.59
CA VAL A 367 -10.64 23.93 -2.88
C VAL A 367 -9.91 23.21 -4.02
N GLN A 368 -9.48 21.98 -3.77
CA GLN A 368 -8.63 21.20 -4.68
C GLN A 368 -9.32 20.87 -6.01
N GLU A 369 -10.63 20.59 -6.00
CA GLU A 369 -11.40 20.37 -7.23
C GLU A 369 -11.60 21.66 -8.02
N LEU A 370 -11.95 22.77 -7.35
CA LEU A 370 -12.09 24.07 -8.00
C LEU A 370 -10.79 24.48 -8.70
N THR A 371 -9.67 24.25 -8.01
CA THR A 371 -8.35 24.50 -8.56
C THR A 371 -8.09 23.61 -9.77
N ARG A 372 -8.37 22.30 -9.66
CA ARG A 372 -8.23 21.33 -10.76
C ARG A 372 -9.10 21.67 -11.98
N ARG A 373 -10.24 22.36 -11.80
CA ARG A 373 -11.09 22.86 -12.88
C ARG A 373 -10.68 24.24 -13.41
N GLY A 374 -9.73 24.91 -12.76
CA GLY A 374 -9.21 26.21 -13.16
C GLY A 374 -10.13 27.40 -12.83
N TYR A 375 -10.87 27.32 -11.71
CA TYR A 375 -11.69 28.43 -11.22
C TYR A 375 -10.79 29.63 -10.88
N THR A 376 -11.23 30.81 -11.29
CA THR A 376 -10.53 32.09 -11.08
C THR A 376 -10.89 32.71 -9.73
N TRP A 377 -10.20 33.76 -9.31
CA TRP A 377 -10.54 34.48 -8.08
C TRP A 377 -11.89 35.22 -8.15
N ASP A 378 -12.32 35.62 -9.35
CA ASP A 378 -13.67 36.17 -9.55
C ASP A 378 -14.73 35.07 -9.34
N ASP A 379 -14.45 33.85 -9.83
CA ASP A 379 -15.29 32.68 -9.56
C ASP A 379 -15.37 32.38 -8.05
N LEU A 380 -14.23 32.40 -7.35
CA LEU A 380 -14.18 32.17 -5.90
C LEU A 380 -14.91 33.26 -5.12
N LYS A 381 -14.86 34.52 -5.56
CA LYS A 381 -15.61 35.62 -4.95
C LYS A 381 -17.12 35.37 -5.04
N LEU A 382 -17.61 34.97 -6.21
CA LEU A 382 -19.02 34.63 -6.40
C LEU A 382 -19.44 33.43 -5.54
N ILE A 383 -18.59 32.40 -5.46
CA ILE A 383 -18.80 31.26 -4.57
C ILE A 383 -18.86 31.71 -3.11
N ALA A 384 -17.98 32.61 -2.68
CA ALA A 384 -17.99 33.17 -1.33
C ALA A 384 -19.31 33.90 -1.05
N ASP A 385 -19.80 34.71 -1.99
CA ASP A 385 -21.07 35.44 -1.85
C ASP A 385 -22.27 34.49 -1.71
N TRP A 386 -22.31 33.40 -2.50
CA TRP A 386 -23.36 32.38 -2.36
C TRP A 386 -23.30 31.67 -1.01
N ILE A 387 -22.12 31.20 -0.60
CA ILE A 387 -21.94 30.48 0.67
C ILE A 387 -22.28 31.41 1.84
N ALA A 388 -21.74 32.63 1.87
CA ALA A 388 -22.02 33.60 2.93
C ALA A 388 -23.51 33.94 2.99
N GLY A 389 -24.15 34.24 1.86
CA GLY A 389 -25.57 34.56 1.85
C GLY A 389 -26.45 33.40 2.34
N LEU A 390 -26.10 32.16 2.04
CA LEU A 390 -26.83 30.98 2.54
C LEU A 390 -26.62 30.77 4.04
N LEU A 391 -25.37 30.88 4.51
CA LEU A 391 -25.01 30.65 5.92
C LEU A 391 -25.51 31.76 6.84
N LEU A 392 -25.50 33.01 6.39
CA LEU A 392 -26.03 34.17 7.12
C LEU A 392 -27.55 34.32 6.98
N GLY A 393 -28.20 33.47 6.17
CA GLY A 393 -29.65 33.47 5.99
C GLY A 393 -30.20 34.62 5.15
N GLU A 394 -29.34 35.27 4.37
CA GLU A 394 -29.67 36.39 3.48
C GLU A 394 -30.41 35.92 2.22
N VAL A 395 -30.16 34.68 1.77
CA VAL A 395 -30.79 34.08 0.58
C VAL A 395 -31.33 32.67 0.83
N ALA A 396 -32.37 32.31 0.07
CA ALA A 396 -32.94 30.97 0.10
C ALA A 396 -32.19 30.03 -0.86
N PRO A 397 -31.96 28.74 -0.50
CA PRO A 397 -31.26 27.77 -1.34
C PRO A 397 -31.80 27.65 -2.76
N GLN A 398 -33.13 27.70 -2.93
CA GLN A 398 -33.80 27.54 -4.24
C GLN A 398 -33.38 28.62 -5.24
N ARG A 399 -33.08 29.82 -4.75
CA ARG A 399 -32.64 30.94 -5.60
C ARG A 399 -31.23 30.71 -6.13
N VAL A 400 -30.35 30.17 -5.28
CA VAL A 400 -28.93 29.94 -5.59
C VAL A 400 -28.73 28.65 -6.40
N ALA A 401 -29.54 27.61 -6.18
CA ALA A 401 -29.37 26.30 -6.79
C ALA A 401 -29.27 26.32 -8.33
N GLY A 402 -30.11 27.12 -8.98
CA GLY A 402 -30.11 27.28 -10.45
C GLY A 402 -28.86 28.01 -10.94
N GLU A 403 -28.45 29.07 -10.24
CA GLU A 403 -27.23 29.82 -10.57
C GLU A 403 -25.98 28.95 -10.46
N VAL A 404 -25.86 28.17 -9.38
CA VAL A 404 -24.75 27.23 -9.16
C VAL A 404 -24.73 26.15 -10.25
N ALA A 405 -25.88 25.56 -10.59
CA ALA A 405 -25.95 24.52 -11.61
C ALA A 405 -25.47 25.02 -12.97
N THR A 406 -25.95 26.17 -13.43
CA THR A 406 -25.49 26.79 -14.69
C THR A 406 -24.00 27.13 -14.62
N PHE A 407 -23.55 27.70 -13.51
CA PHE A 407 -22.16 28.10 -13.32
C PHE A 407 -21.16 26.94 -13.38
N VAL A 408 -21.53 25.79 -12.80
CA VAL A 408 -20.70 24.58 -12.75
C VAL A 408 -20.66 23.87 -14.12
N VAL A 409 -21.76 23.84 -14.87
CA VAL A 409 -21.82 23.24 -16.22
C VAL A 409 -20.82 23.88 -17.17
N ASP A 410 -20.64 25.20 -17.08
CA ASP A 410 -19.69 25.93 -17.94
C ASP A 410 -18.22 25.73 -17.52
N ARG A 411 -17.96 25.07 -16.38
CA ARG A 411 -16.62 24.92 -15.76
C ARG A 411 -16.22 23.45 -15.60
N GLN A 412 -16.57 22.61 -16.58
CA GLN A 412 -16.27 21.18 -16.52
C GLN A 412 -14.85 20.78 -16.94
N LYS A 413 -14.05 21.72 -17.49
CA LYS A 413 -12.71 21.41 -18.00
C LYS A 413 -11.72 21.07 -16.89
N VAL A 414 -11.10 19.88 -16.98
CA VAL A 414 -9.99 19.47 -16.10
C VAL A 414 -8.67 20.08 -16.60
N ARG A 415 -7.90 20.68 -15.68
CA ARG A 415 -6.56 21.28 -15.88
C ARG A 415 -5.48 20.43 -15.23
N TYR A 416 -4.21 20.81 -15.45
CA TYR A 416 -3.01 20.14 -14.92
C TYR A 416 -2.84 18.67 -15.39
N CYS A 417 -3.13 18.41 -16.67
CA CYS A 417 -3.17 17.06 -17.26
C CYS A 417 -1.87 16.65 -18.01
N GLY A 418 -0.74 17.33 -17.77
CA GLY A 418 0.57 16.94 -18.30
C GLY A 418 0.72 17.09 -19.82
N ASN A 419 0.02 18.07 -20.42
CA ASN A 419 0.02 18.30 -21.88
C ASN A 419 -0.25 19.77 -22.23
N SER A 420 0.49 20.69 -21.61
CA SER A 420 0.56 22.10 -22.00
C SER A 420 1.13 22.30 -23.43
N HIS A 421 1.52 21.21 -24.12
CA HIS A 421 1.91 21.16 -25.53
C HIS A 421 1.11 20.13 -26.35
N GLY A 422 -0.20 20.37 -26.55
CA GLY A 422 -0.90 20.18 -27.84
C GLY A 422 -0.78 18.90 -28.69
N GLU A 423 -0.14 17.80 -28.27
CA GLU A 423 -0.07 16.59 -29.09
C GLU A 423 -1.24 15.66 -28.75
N ARG A 424 -2.12 15.45 -29.74
CA ARG A 424 -3.10 14.35 -29.69
C ARG A 424 -2.33 13.03 -29.54
N PRO A 425 -2.83 12.07 -28.74
CA PRO A 425 -2.26 10.73 -28.72
C PRO A 425 -2.23 10.18 -30.14
N ARG A 426 -1.04 9.87 -30.67
CA ARG A 426 -0.92 9.14 -31.92
C ARG A 426 -1.52 7.76 -31.70
N THR A 427 -2.53 7.42 -32.49
CA THR A 427 -3.07 6.07 -32.54
C THR A 427 -1.92 5.08 -32.74
N PRO A 428 -1.74 4.06 -31.90
CA PRO A 428 -0.68 3.08 -32.09
C PRO A 428 -0.91 2.38 -33.43
N GLN A 429 0.03 2.54 -34.37
CA GLN A 429 0.08 1.65 -35.53
C GLN A 429 0.52 0.27 -35.02
N VAL A 430 -0.41 -0.68 -35.06
CA VAL A 430 -0.10 -2.09 -34.83
C VAL A 430 0.84 -2.54 -35.96
N PRO A 431 2.06 -3.05 -35.67
CA PRO A 431 2.88 -3.66 -36.71
C PRO A 431 2.16 -4.90 -37.23
N ALA A 432 2.13 -5.05 -38.56
CA ALA A 432 1.56 -6.22 -39.21
C ALA A 432 2.18 -7.51 -38.66
N SER A 433 1.30 -8.48 -38.41
CA SER A 433 1.56 -9.86 -37.98
C SER A 433 2.97 -10.39 -38.27
N ALA A 434 3.78 -10.56 -37.22
CA ALA A 434 4.88 -11.51 -37.26
C ALA A 434 4.31 -12.92 -37.10
N SER A 435 4.46 -13.74 -38.13
CA SER A 435 4.13 -15.16 -38.12
C SER A 435 4.87 -15.87 -36.98
N HIS A 436 4.12 -16.50 -36.08
CA HIS A 436 4.67 -17.44 -35.10
C HIS A 436 5.23 -18.68 -35.83
N ASN A 437 6.52 -18.64 -36.17
CA ASN A 437 7.30 -19.85 -36.35
C ASN A 437 7.64 -20.36 -34.95
N SER A 438 7.23 -21.59 -34.64
CA SER A 438 7.68 -22.31 -33.44
C SER A 438 9.21 -22.33 -33.42
N PRO A 439 9.86 -21.95 -32.31
CA PRO A 439 11.31 -22.01 -32.22
C PRO A 439 11.78 -23.48 -32.25
N PRO A 440 13.02 -23.73 -32.73
CA PRO A 440 13.61 -25.06 -32.74
C PRO A 440 13.70 -25.62 -31.32
N ARG A 441 13.69 -26.96 -31.18
CA ARG A 441 13.95 -27.64 -29.91
C ARG A 441 15.37 -27.31 -29.46
N ASP A 442 15.46 -26.35 -28.57
CA ASP A 442 16.67 -26.02 -27.83
C ASP A 442 16.96 -27.15 -26.82
N ASN A 443 18.22 -27.59 -26.77
CA ASN A 443 18.73 -28.57 -25.81
C ASN A 443 19.28 -27.88 -24.54
N SER A 444 19.11 -26.56 -24.40
CA SER A 444 19.41 -25.84 -23.17
C SER A 444 18.58 -26.36 -21.99
N PRO A 445 19.11 -26.30 -20.75
CA PRO A 445 18.34 -26.65 -19.56
C PRO A 445 17.05 -25.82 -19.52
N PRO A 446 15.88 -26.45 -19.33
CA PRO A 446 14.63 -25.72 -19.21
C PRO A 446 14.69 -24.86 -17.96
N ARG A 447 13.99 -23.73 -18.02
CA ARG A 447 13.94 -22.77 -16.92
C ARG A 447 13.48 -23.39 -15.59
N TRP A 448 12.56 -24.36 -15.67
CA TRP A 448 12.10 -25.19 -14.55
C TRP A 448 12.08 -26.65 -14.95
N VAL A 449 12.21 -27.54 -13.95
CA VAL A 449 11.89 -28.95 -14.16
C VAL A 449 10.38 -29.15 -14.28
N ASN A 450 9.98 -30.10 -15.13
CA ASN A 450 8.60 -30.57 -15.13
C ASN A 450 8.37 -31.43 -13.88
N ILE A 451 7.16 -31.37 -13.32
CA ILE A 451 6.76 -32.22 -12.20
C ILE A 451 5.67 -33.17 -12.67
N GLN A 452 5.89 -34.47 -12.51
CA GLN A 452 4.89 -35.49 -12.77
C GLN A 452 4.47 -36.13 -11.43
N LEU A 453 3.24 -35.89 -11.00
CA LEU A 453 2.70 -36.41 -9.74
C LEU A 453 1.80 -37.62 -9.98
N THR A 454 2.10 -38.73 -9.30
CA THR A 454 1.24 -39.91 -9.19
C THR A 454 0.54 -39.91 -7.82
N ARG A 455 -0.79 -40.05 -7.79
CA ARG A 455 -1.60 -39.99 -6.56
C ARG A 455 -1.86 -41.34 -5.89
N ASP A 456 -1.31 -42.41 -6.44
CA ASP A 456 -1.35 -43.74 -5.83
C ASP A 456 -0.33 -43.81 -4.69
N TYR A 457 -0.75 -43.49 -3.46
CA TYR A 457 0.11 -43.41 -2.28
C TYR A 457 -0.62 -43.84 -1.00
N SER A 458 0.14 -44.36 -0.04
CA SER A 458 -0.31 -44.61 1.33
C SER A 458 0.38 -43.62 2.29
N PRO A 459 -0.34 -43.07 3.30
CA PRO A 459 0.26 -42.19 4.30
C PRO A 459 1.53 -42.79 4.93
N TYR A 460 2.56 -41.98 5.10
CA TYR A 460 3.80 -42.40 5.74
C TYR A 460 3.60 -42.66 7.23
N ASP A 461 4.34 -43.62 7.78
CA ASP A 461 4.38 -43.88 9.21
C ASP A 461 4.75 -42.59 9.97
N PRO A 462 3.96 -42.15 10.97
CA PRO A 462 4.30 -40.99 11.78
C PRO A 462 5.73 -41.00 12.34
N GLY A 463 6.27 -42.16 12.70
CA GLY A 463 7.63 -42.30 13.22
C GLY A 463 8.71 -41.96 12.18
N VAL A 464 8.43 -42.16 10.90
CA VAL A 464 9.35 -41.88 9.78
C VAL A 464 9.53 -40.37 9.58
N VAL A 465 8.46 -39.59 9.76
CA VAL A 465 8.48 -38.13 9.53
C VAL A 465 8.80 -37.31 10.78
N GLU A 466 8.85 -37.91 11.98
CA GLU A 466 8.98 -37.14 13.23
C GLU A 466 10.30 -36.37 13.33
N GLY A 467 11.40 -36.92 12.80
CA GLY A 467 12.67 -36.20 12.70
C GLY A 467 12.56 -34.95 11.83
N ALA A 468 11.87 -35.05 10.69
CA ALA A 468 11.61 -33.92 9.80
C ALA A 468 10.71 -32.86 10.46
N ARG A 469 9.69 -33.28 11.21
CA ARG A 469 8.86 -32.36 12.00
C ARG A 469 9.67 -31.63 13.08
N ALA A 470 10.59 -32.33 13.75
CA ALA A 470 11.45 -31.71 14.74
C ALA A 470 12.36 -30.64 14.12
N LEU A 471 12.93 -30.92 12.93
CA LEU A 471 13.68 -29.93 12.16
C LEU A 471 12.80 -28.76 11.72
N GLY A 472 11.57 -29.02 11.25
CA GLY A 472 10.65 -27.97 10.84
C GLY A 472 10.25 -27.04 11.99
N ARG A 473 10.01 -27.59 13.18
CA ARG A 473 9.78 -26.81 14.42
C ARG A 473 10.99 -25.95 14.78
N ALA A 474 12.20 -26.51 14.69
CA ALA A 474 13.44 -25.77 14.96
C ALA A 474 13.71 -24.69 13.92
N ALA A 475 13.47 -24.98 12.64
CA ALA A 475 13.72 -24.07 11.54
C ALA A 475 12.70 -22.93 11.44
N GLY A 476 11.53 -23.07 12.07
CA GLY A 476 10.50 -22.04 12.13
C GLY A 476 10.56 -21.13 13.35
N ILE A 477 11.63 -21.15 14.14
CA ILE A 477 11.79 -20.28 15.32
C ILE A 477 12.38 -18.89 15.00
N PHE A 478 12.77 -18.64 13.75
CA PHE A 478 13.36 -17.38 13.32
C PHE A 478 12.28 -16.30 13.24
N GLU A 479 12.58 -15.11 13.78
CA GLU A 479 11.68 -13.95 13.73
C GLU A 479 11.51 -13.48 12.27
N HIS A 480 10.34 -12.92 11.94
CA HIS A 480 9.97 -12.50 10.57
C HIS A 480 9.85 -13.59 9.50
N GLN A 481 10.05 -14.87 9.83
CA GLN A 481 9.57 -15.98 9.01
C GLN A 481 8.04 -16.07 9.13
N THR A 482 7.30 -15.17 8.48
CA THR A 482 5.82 -15.16 8.56
C THR A 482 5.21 -16.06 7.51
N ASP A 483 4.37 -17.02 7.95
CA ASP A 483 3.53 -17.98 7.20
C ASP A 483 4.03 -19.44 7.10
N SER A 484 5.09 -19.82 7.82
CA SER A 484 5.67 -21.16 7.74
C SER A 484 6.10 -21.57 6.32
N ALA A 485 6.31 -20.61 5.41
CA ALA A 485 6.97 -20.86 4.15
C ALA A 485 8.42 -21.27 4.40
N GLY A 486 8.73 -22.41 3.82
CA GLY A 486 9.94 -23.16 4.01
C GLY A 486 9.62 -24.61 3.67
N ASN A 487 10.64 -25.38 3.41
CA ASN A 487 10.47 -26.77 3.06
C ASN A 487 11.61 -27.59 3.58
N ILE A 488 11.31 -28.88 3.68
CA ILE A 488 12.22 -29.85 4.22
C ILE A 488 12.21 -31.07 3.32
N SER A 489 13.38 -31.65 3.12
CA SER A 489 13.47 -33.00 2.62
C SER A 489 14.33 -33.86 3.55
N PHE A 490 13.99 -35.13 3.61
CA PHE A 490 14.78 -36.13 4.31
C PHE A 490 14.78 -37.45 3.53
N GLN A 491 15.75 -38.32 3.80
CA GLN A 491 15.82 -39.65 3.22
C GLN A 491 15.65 -40.71 4.30
N VAL A 492 14.84 -41.73 4.01
CA VAL A 492 14.68 -42.93 4.83
C VAL A 492 14.79 -44.14 3.91
N ASP A 493 15.72 -45.03 4.24
CA ASP A 493 16.16 -46.11 3.34
C ASP A 493 16.56 -45.59 1.95
N LYS A 494 15.78 -45.93 0.92
CA LYS A 494 15.96 -45.49 -0.48
C LYS A 494 14.93 -44.44 -0.92
N GLN A 495 14.04 -44.02 -0.03
CA GLN A 495 12.98 -43.07 -0.32
C GLN A 495 13.42 -41.66 0.07
N VAL A 496 13.23 -40.71 -0.84
CA VAL A 496 13.44 -39.29 -0.57
C VAL A 496 12.09 -38.61 -0.44
N LEU A 497 11.82 -38.03 0.72
CA LEU A 497 10.59 -37.32 1.01
C LEU A 497 10.88 -35.83 1.06
N VAL A 498 10.06 -35.04 0.37
CA VAL A 498 10.08 -33.57 0.40
C VAL A 498 8.71 -33.07 0.82
N SER A 499 8.66 -31.94 1.52
CA SER A 499 7.37 -31.33 1.88
C SER A 499 6.57 -30.93 0.63
N ALA A 500 5.24 -31.05 0.73
CA ALA A 500 4.30 -30.66 -0.30
C ALA A 500 4.22 -29.13 -0.42
N SER A 501 3.79 -28.65 -1.59
CA SER A 501 3.54 -27.23 -1.81
C SER A 501 2.39 -26.74 -0.92
N GLY A 502 2.60 -25.65 -0.20
CA GLY A 502 1.60 -25.04 0.69
C GLY A 502 1.56 -25.60 2.12
N SER A 503 2.46 -26.53 2.44
CA SER A 503 2.61 -27.04 3.82
C SER A 503 3.36 -26.04 4.70
N TYR A 504 2.95 -25.96 5.97
CA TYR A 504 3.54 -25.05 6.96
C TYR A 504 4.72 -25.77 7.65
N ILE A 505 5.96 -25.29 7.47
CA ILE A 505 7.18 -25.96 7.98
C ILE A 505 7.15 -26.26 9.49
N ARG A 506 6.45 -25.45 10.31
CA ARG A 506 6.30 -25.68 11.76
C ARG A 506 5.28 -26.76 12.12
N ASP A 507 4.28 -26.95 11.27
CA ASP A 507 3.06 -27.73 11.54
C ASP A 507 2.86 -28.86 10.50
N LEU A 508 3.95 -29.51 10.10
CA LEU A 508 3.94 -30.56 9.06
C LEU A 508 3.15 -31.80 9.50
N ALA A 509 2.07 -32.12 8.78
CA ALA A 509 1.34 -33.39 8.89
C ALA A 509 2.06 -34.53 8.16
N THR A 510 1.67 -35.78 8.41
CA THR A 510 2.20 -36.94 7.65
C THR A 510 1.82 -36.87 6.17
N SER A 511 0.68 -36.25 5.86
CA SER A 511 0.18 -36.01 4.51
C SER A 511 0.91 -34.90 3.76
N ASP A 512 1.75 -34.12 4.45
CA ASP A 512 2.50 -33.00 3.88
C ASP A 512 3.81 -33.43 3.21
N PHE A 513 4.01 -34.73 2.96
CA PHE A 513 5.21 -35.23 2.32
C PHE A 513 4.90 -35.91 0.98
N VAL A 514 5.78 -35.66 0.03
CA VAL A 514 5.77 -36.19 -1.33
C VAL A 514 7.08 -36.91 -1.56
N GLU A 515 7.02 -38.14 -2.07
CA GLU A 515 8.20 -38.91 -2.42
C GLU A 515 8.71 -38.52 -3.79
N LEU A 516 10.01 -38.26 -3.88
CA LEU A 516 10.74 -38.09 -5.13
C LEU A 516 11.17 -39.48 -5.62
N THR A 517 10.57 -39.95 -6.70
CA THR A 517 10.75 -41.33 -7.18
C THR A 517 11.81 -41.43 -8.27
N ASN A 518 11.91 -40.45 -9.16
CA ASN A 518 12.86 -40.46 -10.26
C ASN A 518 13.09 -39.06 -10.85
N PHE A 519 14.19 -38.87 -11.56
CA PHE A 519 14.45 -37.69 -12.39
C PHE A 519 14.94 -38.13 -13.77
N SER A 520 14.21 -37.76 -14.83
CA SER A 520 14.61 -38.09 -16.22
C SER A 520 14.11 -37.04 -17.20
N GLY A 521 14.96 -36.67 -18.18
CA GLY A 521 14.59 -35.72 -19.24
C GLY A 521 13.99 -34.41 -18.71
N TRP A 522 14.58 -33.84 -17.64
CA TRP A 522 14.09 -32.65 -16.93
C TRP A 522 12.72 -32.77 -16.27
N THR A 523 12.26 -34.00 -16.04
CA THR A 523 11.02 -34.30 -15.34
C THR A 523 11.32 -34.98 -14.01
N LEU A 524 10.93 -34.33 -12.92
CA LEU A 524 10.94 -34.90 -11.58
C LEU A 524 9.62 -35.65 -11.34
N GLN A 525 9.73 -36.97 -11.17
CA GLN A 525 8.60 -37.84 -10.89
C GLN A 525 8.41 -37.92 -9.37
N CYS A 526 7.16 -37.72 -8.96
CA CYS A 526 6.77 -37.57 -7.58
C CYS A 526 5.56 -38.46 -7.26
N ARG A 527 5.44 -38.90 -6.02
CA ARG A 527 4.29 -39.68 -5.53
C ARG A 527 3.79 -39.11 -4.20
N GLY A 528 2.51 -38.77 -4.11
CA GLY A 528 1.93 -38.18 -2.89
C GLY A 528 0.53 -37.59 -3.07
N ALA A 529 -0.01 -37.04 -1.99
CA ALA A 529 -1.35 -36.45 -1.96
C ALA A 529 -1.47 -35.14 -2.77
N GLY A 530 -0.38 -34.38 -2.87
CA GLY A 530 -0.31 -33.08 -3.53
C GLY A 530 1.02 -32.86 -4.26
N PRO A 531 1.16 -31.76 -5.00
CA PRO A 531 2.42 -31.43 -5.66
C PRO A 531 3.53 -31.19 -4.62
N PRO A 532 4.79 -31.57 -4.91
CA PRO A 532 5.92 -31.27 -4.04
C PRO A 532 6.17 -29.76 -3.97
N SER A 533 6.98 -29.32 -3.00
CA SER A 533 7.52 -27.96 -2.98
C SER A 533 8.12 -27.57 -4.34
N ALA A 534 7.99 -26.30 -4.70
CA ALA A 534 8.55 -25.76 -5.94
C ALA A 534 10.08 -25.83 -6.01
N GLU A 535 10.73 -26.06 -4.86
CA GLU A 535 12.18 -26.23 -4.72
C GLU A 535 12.61 -27.69 -4.63
N CYS A 536 11.70 -28.65 -4.79
CA CYS A 536 12.03 -30.07 -4.70
C CYS A 536 13.24 -30.49 -5.58
N TYR A 537 13.46 -29.80 -6.70
CA TYR A 537 14.64 -30.02 -7.53
C TYR A 537 15.95 -29.54 -6.88
N MET A 538 15.94 -28.41 -6.18
CA MET A 538 17.08 -27.97 -5.35
C MET A 538 17.41 -29.02 -4.30
N HIS A 539 16.41 -29.55 -3.59
CA HIS A 539 16.61 -30.62 -2.62
C HIS A 539 17.17 -31.89 -3.28
N TYR A 540 16.68 -32.25 -4.47
CA TYR A 540 17.21 -33.39 -5.23
C TYR A 540 18.68 -33.19 -5.60
N LEU A 541 19.04 -32.03 -6.17
CA LEU A 541 20.41 -31.74 -6.58
C LEU A 541 21.38 -31.66 -5.39
N MET A 542 20.99 -31.04 -4.28
CA MET A 542 21.81 -31.00 -3.07
C MET A 542 22.13 -32.41 -2.58
N ARG A 543 21.17 -33.33 -2.60
CA ARG A 543 21.43 -34.74 -2.24
C ARG A 543 22.45 -35.38 -3.15
N THR A 544 22.31 -35.18 -4.46
CA THR A 544 23.25 -35.74 -5.44
C THR A 544 24.64 -35.13 -5.29
N ALA A 545 24.74 -33.84 -4.97
CA ALA A 545 26.00 -33.12 -4.88
C ALA A 545 26.79 -33.43 -3.60
N VAL A 546 26.11 -33.52 -2.45
CA VAL A 546 26.78 -33.58 -1.13
C VAL A 546 26.28 -34.70 -0.21
N ASN A 547 25.49 -35.64 -0.74
CA ASN A 547 24.91 -36.75 0.01
C ASN A 547 24.11 -36.30 1.26
N ALA A 548 23.44 -35.14 1.16
CA ALA A 548 22.62 -34.60 2.23
C ALA A 548 21.52 -35.61 2.62
N GLN A 549 21.42 -35.97 3.90
CA GLN A 549 20.29 -36.78 4.39
C GLN A 549 19.11 -35.89 4.75
N TYR A 550 19.38 -34.74 5.35
CA TYR A 550 18.40 -33.73 5.72
C TYR A 550 18.74 -32.41 5.03
N VAL A 551 17.75 -31.78 4.41
CA VAL A 551 17.85 -30.44 3.83
C VAL A 551 16.68 -29.63 4.31
N VAL A 552 16.95 -28.46 4.87
CA VAL A 552 15.94 -27.53 5.38
C VAL A 552 16.19 -26.19 4.71
N HIS A 553 15.20 -25.67 4.00
CA HIS A 553 15.22 -24.30 3.55
C HIS A 553 14.14 -23.54 4.31
N ASN A 554 14.56 -22.61 5.17
CA ASN A 554 13.65 -21.69 5.83
C ASN A 554 13.66 -20.36 5.08
N HIS A 555 12.56 -19.64 5.06
CA HIS A 555 12.47 -18.36 4.36
C HIS A 555 12.81 -17.16 5.26
N TYR A 556 13.71 -17.36 6.22
CA TYR A 556 14.19 -16.27 7.05
C TYR A 556 15.18 -15.41 6.25
N ILE A 557 14.94 -14.10 6.20
CA ILE A 557 15.77 -13.13 5.50
C ILE A 557 16.55 -12.34 6.56
N PRO A 558 17.82 -12.65 6.81
CA PRO A 558 18.66 -11.87 7.71
C PRO A 558 18.89 -10.45 7.18
N GLY A 559 18.84 -9.47 8.08
CA GLY A 559 19.19 -8.07 7.88
C GLY A 559 20.71 -7.84 7.92
N GLU A 560 21.17 -6.91 8.77
CA GLU A 560 22.60 -6.62 8.93
C GLU A 560 23.37 -7.76 9.61
N GLU A 561 22.66 -8.59 10.39
CA GLU A 561 23.16 -9.76 11.10
C GLU A 561 23.77 -10.83 10.17
N ILE A 562 23.47 -10.80 8.87
CA ILE A 562 24.09 -11.71 7.89
C ILE A 562 25.62 -11.65 7.89
N ASN A 563 26.20 -10.50 8.25
CA ASN A 563 27.64 -10.31 8.31
C ASN A 563 28.30 -11.07 9.47
N ASP A 564 27.52 -11.36 10.51
CA ASP A 564 27.95 -12.12 11.69
C ASP A 564 27.64 -13.61 11.56
N LEU A 565 26.90 -14.00 10.52
CA LEU A 565 26.63 -15.39 10.18
C LEU A 565 27.76 -15.96 9.31
N ASP A 566 28.36 -17.08 9.76
CA ASP A 566 29.32 -17.85 8.94
C ASP A 566 28.59 -18.64 7.85
N VAL A 567 28.14 -17.93 6.81
CA VAL A 567 27.30 -18.49 5.74
C VAL A 567 27.78 -18.07 4.36
N LEU A 568 27.59 -18.97 3.39
CA LEU A 568 27.87 -18.66 1.99
C LEU A 568 26.67 -17.93 1.38
N VAL A 569 26.88 -16.72 0.88
CA VAL A 569 25.83 -15.90 0.27
C VAL A 569 25.74 -16.14 -1.23
N ILE A 570 24.59 -16.60 -1.70
CA ILE A 570 24.25 -16.71 -3.12
C ILE A 570 23.51 -15.43 -3.52
N PRO A 571 23.87 -14.78 -4.66
CA PRO A 571 23.11 -13.64 -5.17
C PRO A 571 21.66 -14.05 -5.47
N PRO A 572 20.72 -13.10 -5.59
CA PRO A 572 19.33 -13.42 -5.88
C PRO A 572 19.21 -14.25 -7.16
N LYS A 573 18.43 -15.32 -7.10
CA LYS A 573 18.11 -16.20 -8.23
C LYS A 573 16.61 -16.49 -8.25
N GLU A 574 16.12 -16.87 -9.42
CA GLU A 574 14.71 -17.18 -9.66
C GLU A 574 14.22 -18.36 -8.80
N TYR A 575 13.11 -18.17 -8.08
CA TYR A 575 12.59 -19.18 -7.16
C TYR A 575 12.22 -20.49 -7.88
N GLY A 576 12.74 -21.61 -7.38
CA GLY A 576 12.54 -22.96 -7.90
C GLY A 576 12.99 -23.17 -9.36
N SER A 577 13.84 -22.29 -9.88
CA SER A 577 14.49 -22.48 -11.19
C SER A 577 15.59 -23.54 -11.14
N VAL A 578 15.96 -24.05 -12.31
CA VAL A 578 17.15 -24.90 -12.46
C VAL A 578 18.42 -24.16 -12.03
N GLU A 579 18.55 -22.89 -12.41
CA GLU A 579 19.73 -22.07 -12.08
C GLU A 579 19.91 -21.88 -10.55
N LEU A 580 18.83 -21.61 -9.82
CA LEU A 580 18.88 -21.54 -8.35
C LEU A 580 19.29 -22.89 -7.77
N ALA A 581 18.68 -23.98 -8.22
CA ALA A 581 18.95 -25.33 -7.72
C ALA A 581 20.42 -25.74 -7.93
N GLU A 582 20.99 -25.44 -9.10
CA GLU A 582 22.40 -25.67 -9.41
C GLU A 582 23.33 -24.82 -8.54
N ALA A 583 23.04 -23.52 -8.40
CA ALA A 583 23.85 -22.61 -7.59
C ALA A 583 23.87 -23.02 -6.11
N VAL A 584 22.72 -23.44 -5.56
CA VAL A 584 22.63 -23.93 -4.17
C VAL A 584 23.37 -25.26 -4.02
N ALA A 585 23.25 -26.18 -4.97
CA ALA A 585 23.97 -27.46 -4.93
C ALA A 585 25.50 -27.27 -5.02
N GLU A 586 25.98 -26.31 -5.81
CA GLU A 586 27.40 -25.93 -5.86
C GLU A 586 27.86 -25.30 -4.54
N ALA A 587 27.08 -24.37 -3.99
CA ALA A 587 27.38 -23.76 -2.69
C ALA A 587 27.40 -24.79 -1.55
N ALA A 588 26.53 -25.80 -1.60
CA ALA A 588 26.46 -26.87 -0.60
C ALA A 588 27.76 -27.66 -0.47
N GLN A 589 28.57 -27.74 -1.53
CA GLN A 589 29.89 -28.40 -1.49
C GLN A 589 30.90 -27.63 -0.62
N ARG A 590 30.63 -26.36 -0.30
CA ARG A 590 31.52 -25.47 0.44
C ARG A 590 30.97 -25.07 1.81
N SER A 591 29.65 -25.14 2.00
CA SER A 591 29.02 -24.77 3.27
C SER A 591 27.78 -25.62 3.56
N GLN A 592 27.57 -25.90 4.85
CA GLN A 592 26.34 -26.51 5.37
C GLN A 592 25.24 -25.49 5.68
N VAL A 593 25.58 -24.20 5.70
CA VAL A 593 24.65 -23.09 5.89
C VAL A 593 24.85 -22.06 4.77
N ILE A 594 23.80 -21.87 3.99
CA ILE A 594 23.81 -21.05 2.79
C ILE A 594 22.71 -20.01 2.92
N TYR A 595 23.03 -18.75 2.63
CA TYR A 595 22.03 -17.71 2.50
C TYR A 595 21.75 -17.44 1.02
N VAL A 596 20.53 -17.73 0.57
CA VAL A 596 20.05 -17.32 -0.74
C VAL A 596 19.42 -15.94 -0.58
N ARG A 597 20.07 -14.91 -1.14
CA ARG A 597 19.67 -13.52 -0.93
C ARG A 597 18.22 -13.29 -1.38
N ARG A 598 17.42 -12.64 -0.53
CA ARG A 598 15.96 -12.41 -0.69
C ARG A 598 15.08 -13.67 -0.65
N HIS A 599 15.63 -14.78 -0.18
CA HIS A 599 14.94 -16.06 -0.28
C HIS A 599 14.88 -16.81 1.04
N GLY A 600 16.03 -17.02 1.69
CA GLY A 600 16.07 -17.83 2.89
C GLY A 600 17.43 -18.42 3.23
N LEU A 601 17.52 -19.06 4.41
CA LEU A 601 18.66 -19.87 4.79
C LEU A 601 18.40 -21.34 4.44
N VAL A 602 19.37 -21.96 3.78
CA VAL A 602 19.40 -23.38 3.47
C VAL A 602 20.41 -24.05 4.39
N PHE A 603 19.95 -25.07 5.13
CA PHE A 603 20.73 -25.92 6.01
C PHE A 603 20.72 -27.33 5.46
N TRP A 604 21.83 -28.04 5.56
CA TRP A 604 21.85 -29.46 5.25
C TRP A 604 22.88 -30.24 6.08
N SER A 605 22.62 -31.53 6.29
CA SER A 605 23.58 -32.46 6.91
C SER A 605 23.22 -33.93 6.63
N ALA A 606 24.18 -34.83 6.84
CA ALA A 606 24.00 -36.28 6.83
C ALA A 606 23.32 -36.82 8.11
N SER A 607 23.25 -36.03 9.18
CA SER A 607 22.68 -36.39 10.49
C SER A 607 21.58 -35.41 10.90
N LEU A 608 20.51 -35.96 11.50
CA LEU A 608 19.41 -35.17 12.07
C LEU A 608 19.92 -34.21 13.17
N ASP A 609 20.77 -34.71 14.05
CA ASP A 609 21.25 -33.98 15.23
C ASP A 609 22.18 -32.84 14.83
N GLU A 610 23.02 -33.06 13.82
CA GLU A 610 23.92 -32.04 13.26
C GLU A 610 23.10 -30.97 12.53
N CYS A 611 22.14 -31.35 11.68
CA CYS A 611 21.27 -30.40 10.99
C CYS A 611 20.51 -29.50 11.98
N ARG A 612 19.97 -30.11 13.05
CA ARG A 612 19.30 -29.37 14.13
C ARG A 612 20.26 -28.43 14.88
N SER A 613 21.51 -28.85 15.08
CA SER A 613 22.53 -28.03 15.74
C SER A 613 22.90 -26.81 14.89
N LEU A 614 23.06 -26.99 13.57
CA LEU A 614 23.30 -25.89 12.63
C LEU A 614 22.19 -24.83 12.71
N ILE A 615 20.94 -25.27 12.64
CA ILE A 615 19.76 -24.39 12.76
C ILE A 615 19.77 -23.65 14.09
N SER A 616 20.01 -24.37 15.19
CA SER A 616 19.98 -23.79 16.55
C SER A 616 21.09 -22.77 16.77
N ASN A 617 22.29 -23.02 16.26
CA ASN A 617 23.44 -22.12 16.37
C ASN A 617 23.16 -20.79 15.65
N VAL A 618 22.66 -20.86 14.42
CA VAL A 618 22.29 -19.65 13.66
C VAL A 618 21.15 -18.90 14.36
N ALA A 619 20.11 -19.62 14.83
CA ALA A 619 19.02 -18.98 15.57
C ALA A 619 19.49 -18.30 16.86
N GLN A 620 20.52 -18.82 17.51
CA GLN A 620 21.11 -18.19 18.70
C GLN A 620 21.86 -16.91 18.34
N VAL A 621 22.66 -16.91 17.27
CA VAL A 621 23.36 -15.70 16.79
C VAL A 621 22.36 -14.61 16.45
N VAL A 622 21.34 -14.95 15.67
CA VAL A 622 20.25 -14.03 15.28
C VAL A 622 19.51 -13.42 16.47
N ARG A 623 19.35 -14.16 17.58
CA ARG A 623 18.69 -13.66 18.80
C ARG A 623 19.58 -12.81 19.71
N THR A 624 20.89 -12.90 19.53
CA THR A 624 21.87 -12.22 20.40
C THR A 624 22.26 -10.85 19.83
N ILE A 625 22.03 -10.66 18.53
CA ILE A 625 22.08 -9.40 17.79
C ILE A 625 20.72 -8.73 17.92
#